data_AF-A0A1X7TN61-F1
#
_entry.id   AF-A0A1X7TN61-F1
#
_cell.length_a   1.000
_cell.length_b   1.000
_cell.length_c   1.000
_cell.angle_alpha   90.00
_cell.angle_beta   90.00
_cell.angle_gamma   90.00
#
_symmetry.space_group_name_H-M   'P 1'
#
loop_
_entity.id
_entity.type
_entity.pdbx_description
1 polymer ?
#
loop_
_entity_poly.entity_id
_entity_poly.type
_entity_poly.pdbx_seq_one_letter_code
_entity_poly.pdbx_strand_id
1 'polypeptide(L)' 'MWPEALPGFIIIAGCFTLTGIIFRGVDKWMNNGRPRRYNLDSWDRSMMQRDKRLTGSNKQQAL' A
#
# COMPACT_ATOMS: atom_id res chain seq x y z
N MET A 1 14.40 33.93 13.90
CA MET A 1 15.20 32.99 13.06
C MET A 1 14.73 31.53 13.12
N TRP A 2 14.28 31.00 14.26
CA TRP A 2 13.75 29.62 14.36
C TRP A 2 12.26 29.49 13.97
N PRO A 3 11.33 30.36 14.44
CA PRO A 3 9.91 30.25 14.08
C PRO A 3 9.63 30.36 12.57
N GLU A 4 10.44 31.12 11.84
CA GLU A 4 10.29 31.41 10.41
C GLU A 4 10.62 30.19 9.53
N ALA A 5 11.33 29.19 10.05
CA ALA A 5 11.64 27.95 9.35
C ALA A 5 10.53 26.89 9.49
N LEU A 6 9.73 26.94 10.57
CA LEU A 6 8.68 25.95 10.86
C LEU A 6 7.61 25.81 9.75
N PRO A 7 7.13 26.89 9.09
CA PRO A 7 6.16 26.77 8.02
C PRO A 7 6.63 25.90 6.86
N GLY A 8 7.92 26.01 6.48
CA GLY A 8 8.51 25.18 5.43
C GLY A 8 8.49 23.69 5.79
N PHE A 9 8.89 23.37 7.02
CA PHE A 9 8.86 21.98 7.51
C PHE A 9 7.45 21.41 7.60
N ILE A 10 6.46 22.22 7.98
CA ILE A 10 5.05 21.80 8.04
C ILE A 10 4.53 21.45 6.64
N ILE A 11 4.84 22.25 5.63
CA ILE A 11 4.42 21.97 4.25
C ILE A 11 5.06 20.68 3.76
N ILE A 12 6.35 20.51 3.99
CA ILE A 12 7.09 19.29 3.60
C ILE A 12 6.47 18.07 4.28
N ALA A 13 6.30 18.11 5.60
CA ALA A 13 5.68 17.03 6.36
C ALA A 13 4.23 16.77 5.89
N GLY A 14 3.47 17.82 5.60
CA GLY A 14 2.10 17.74 5.07
C GLY A 14 2.05 17.01 3.73
N CYS A 15 2.91 17.35 2.78
CA CYS A 15 2.98 16.68 1.49
C CYS A 15 3.33 15.20 1.64
N PHE A 16 4.36 14.86 2.41
CA PHE A 16 4.77 13.46 2.60
C PHE A 16 3.72 12.62 3.33
N THR A 17 3.09 13.18 4.37
CA THR A 17 2.02 12.49 5.11
C THR A 17 0.79 12.27 4.24
N LEU A 18 0.38 13.29 3.49
CA LEU A 18 -0.74 13.21 2.55
C LEU A 18 -0.50 12.14 1.48
N THR A 19 0.68 12.15 0.84
CA THR A 19 1.05 11.13 -0.14
C THR A 19 1.04 9.73 0.47
N GLY A 20 1.57 9.55 1.68
CA GLY A 20 1.58 8.26 2.38
C GLY A 20 0.16 7.72 2.65
N ILE A 21 -0.76 8.59 3.08
CA ILE A 21 -2.16 8.23 3.33
C ILE A 21 -2.85 7.82 2.04
N ILE A 22 -2.69 8.62 0.97
CA ILE A 22 -3.28 8.34 -0.34
C ILE A 22 -2.77 7.00 -0.86
N PHE A 23 -1.47 6.78 -0.84
CA PHE A 23 -0.86 5.56 -1.38
C PHE A 23 -1.32 4.31 -0.62
N ARG A 24 -1.39 4.39 0.72
CA ARG A 24 -1.94 3.31 1.55
C ARG A 24 -3.42 3.05 1.27
N GLY A 25 -4.21 4.10 1.05
CA GLY A 25 -5.63 4.00 0.68
C GLY A 25 -5.82 3.29 -0.65
N VAL A 26 -5.07 3.70 -1.68
CA VAL A 26 -5.12 3.10 -3.03
C VAL A 26 -4.68 1.64 -2.98
N ASP A 27 -3.58 1.32 -2.30
CA ASP A 27 -3.09 -0.05 -2.16
C ASP A 27 -4.15 -0.96 -1.52
N LYS A 28 -4.78 -0.49 -0.43
CA LYS A 28 -5.87 -1.20 0.24
C LYS A 28 -7.08 -1.38 -0.68
N TRP A 29 -7.45 -0.36 -1.46
CA TRP A 29 -8.57 -0.43 -2.40
C TRP A 29 -8.31 -1.41 -3.54
N MET A 30 -7.09 -1.42 -4.08
CA MET A 30 -6.67 -2.38 -5.10
C MET A 30 -6.65 -3.81 -4.57
N ASN A 31 -6.36 -4.02 -3.29
CA ASN A 31 -6.25 -5.34 -2.66
C ASN A 31 -7.52 -5.77 -1.89
N ASN A 32 -8.73 -5.36 -2.34
CA ASN A 32 -10.02 -5.74 -1.73
C ASN A 32 -10.10 -5.44 -0.22
N GLY A 33 -9.51 -4.33 0.22
CA GLY A 33 -9.52 -3.94 1.62
C GLY A 33 -8.43 -4.60 2.47
N ARG A 34 -7.63 -5.50 1.92
CA ARG A 34 -6.53 -6.17 2.65
C ARG A 34 -5.20 -5.44 2.44
N PRO A 35 -4.29 -5.49 3.43
CA PRO A 35 -2.97 -4.89 3.28
C PRO A 35 -2.12 -5.67 2.26
N ARG A 36 -1.29 -4.96 1.48
CA ARG A 36 -0.29 -5.60 0.61
C ARG A 36 0.67 -6.48 1.41
N ARG A 37 0.94 -7.68 0.89
CA ARG A 37 1.94 -8.60 1.41
C ARG A 37 3.34 -8.16 0.99
N TYR A 38 4.27 -8.14 1.95
CA TYR A 38 5.68 -7.86 1.75
C TYR A 38 6.50 -9.13 2.00
N ASN A 39 7.72 -9.18 1.48
CA ASN A 39 8.66 -10.30 1.68
C ASN A 39 8.12 -11.67 1.24
N LEU A 40 7.53 -11.72 0.04
CA LEU A 40 6.95 -12.93 -0.54
C LEU A 40 8.04 -13.85 -1.11
N ASP A 41 8.18 -15.03 -0.52
CA ASP A 41 9.07 -16.08 -1.00
C ASP A 41 8.50 -16.78 -2.26
N SER A 42 9.32 -17.59 -2.92
CA SER A 42 9.00 -18.43 -4.06
C SER A 42 7.75 -19.31 -3.82
N TRP A 43 7.62 -19.86 -2.61
CA TRP A 43 6.45 -20.62 -2.19
C TRP A 43 5.19 -19.74 -2.14
N ASP A 44 5.26 -18.58 -1.51
CA ASP A 44 4.12 -17.65 -1.39
C ASP A 44 3.61 -17.19 -2.76
N ARG A 45 4.53 -16.97 -3.69
CA ARG A 45 4.20 -16.62 -5.08
C ARG A 45 3.48 -17.76 -5.78
N SER A 46 3.93 -19.00 -5.58
CA SER A 46 3.28 -20.20 -6.11
C SER A 46 1.86 -20.37 -5.53
N MET A 47 1.68 -20.09 -4.24
CA MET A 47 0.36 -20.13 -3.59
C MET A 47 -0.57 -19.02 -4.09
N MET A 48 -0.09 -17.79 -4.27
CA MET A 48 -0.91 -16.72 -4.86
C MET A 48 -1.32 -17.03 -6.31
N GLN A 49 -0.45 -17.67 -7.09
CA GLN A 49 -0.80 -18.11 -8.45
C GLN A 49 -1.86 -19.23 -8.42
N ARG A 50 -1.76 -20.16 -7.47
CA ARG A 50 -2.77 -21.18 -7.24
C ARG A 50 -4.12 -20.54 -6.88
N ASP A 51 -4.15 -19.64 -5.90
CA ASP A 51 -5.37 -18.95 -5.46
C ASP A 51 -6.01 -18.17 -6.62
N LYS A 52 -5.20 -17.47 -7.41
CA LYS A 52 -5.66 -16.77 -8.63
C LYS A 52 -6.32 -17.71 -9.64
N ARG A 53 -5.79 -18.94 -9.82
CA ARG A 53 -6.40 -19.94 -10.71
C ARG A 53 -7.70 -20.51 -10.14
N LEU A 54 -7.77 -20.67 -8.82
CA LEU A 54 -8.93 -21.23 -8.13
C LEU A 54 -10.11 -20.26 -8.10
N THR A 55 -9.88 -18.99 -7.82
CA THR A 55 -10.96 -18.00 -7.68
C THR A 55 -11.15 -17.11 -8.91
N GLY A 56 -10.29 -17.23 -9.93
CA GLY A 56 -10.38 -16.47 -11.19
C GLY A 56 -10.14 -14.96 -11.06
N SER A 57 -9.99 -14.44 -9.84
CA SER A 57 -9.69 -13.05 -9.56
C SER A 57 -8.19 -12.85 -9.40
N ASN A 58 -7.66 -11.85 -10.10
CA ASN A 58 -6.26 -11.43 -10.03
C ASN A 58 -5.89 -10.74 -8.70
N LYS A 59 -6.88 -10.49 -7.84
CA LYS A 59 -6.67 -9.88 -6.54
C LYS A 59 -5.93 -10.90 -5.66
N GLN A 60 -4.94 -10.43 -4.90
CA GLN A 60 -4.08 -11.28 -4.05
C GLN A 60 -4.87 -12.20 -3.12
N GLN A 61 -6.12 -11.86 -2.81
CA GLN A 61 -7.12 -12.77 -2.26
C GLN A 61 -8.48 -12.39 -2.85
N ALA A 62 -9.05 -13.31 -3.61
CA ALA A 62 -10.44 -13.26 -3.97
C ALA A 62 -11.28 -13.67 -2.75
N LEU A 63 -12.43 -13.03 -2.58
CA LEU A 63 -13.48 -13.53 -1.70
C LEU A 63 -14.14 -14.74 -2.37
#